data_AF-A0A7M3MYL9-F1
#
_entry.id   AF-A0A7M3MYL9-F1
#
_cell.length_a   1.000
_cell.length_b   1.000
_cell.length_c   1.000
_cell.angle_alpha   90.00
_cell.angle_beta   90.00
_cell.angle_gamma   90.00
#
_symmetry.space_group_name_H-M   'P 1'
#
loop_
_entity.id
_entity.type
_entity.pdbx_description
1 polymer ?
#
loop_
_entity_poly.entity_id
_entity_poly.type
_entity_poly.pdbx_seq_one_letter_code
_entity_poly.pdbx_strand_id
1 'polypeptide(L)'
;MDEQGGRHKVGIYHGPTSGNLLIYCNAKILLIDFLVKKPKIYSFFINEEFCEVKLHKEGDNKFTYEFRINKRVDTPLNKKRATREVRYMFYTIVLLALFFLFVGVILYLVLT
;
A
#
# COMPACT_ATOMS: atom_id res chain seq x y z
N MET A 1 6.04 -5.19 5.42
CA MET A 1 5.78 -6.63 5.37
C MET A 1 4.66 -6.84 4.37
N ASP A 2 4.70 -7.91 3.60
CA ASP A 2 3.57 -8.32 2.77
C ASP A 2 2.48 -9.01 3.62
N GLU A 3 1.37 -9.42 2.99
CA GLU A 3 0.26 -10.12 3.66
C GLU A 3 0.65 -11.49 4.25
N GLN A 4 1.78 -12.08 3.83
CA GLN A 4 2.31 -13.33 4.39
C GLN A 4 3.33 -13.09 5.52
N GLY A 5 3.58 -11.83 5.90
CA GLY A 5 4.58 -11.45 6.90
C GLY A 5 6.02 -11.36 6.36
N GLY A 6 6.20 -11.54 5.05
CA GLY A 6 7.48 -11.42 4.36
C GLY A 6 8.03 -10.00 4.41
N ARG A 7 9.32 -9.85 4.73
CA ARG A 7 10.04 -8.58 4.63
C ARG A 7 10.78 -8.53 3.31
N HIS A 8 10.55 -7.46 2.55
CA HIS A 8 11.21 -7.20 1.28
C HIS A 8 12.05 -5.94 1.39
N LYS A 9 13.33 -6.03 1.00
CA LYS A 9 14.21 -4.88 0.88
C LYS A 9 14.18 -4.41 -0.57
N VAL A 10 13.45 -3.32 -0.80
CA VAL A 10 13.43 -2.63 -2.10
C VAL A 10 14.53 -1.58 -2.10
N GLY A 11 15.33 -1.56 -3.15
CA GLY A 11 16.37 -0.57 -3.35
C GLY A 11 16.27 0.07 -4.73
N ILE A 12 16.70 1.33 -4.80
CA ILE A 12 16.78 2.11 -6.02
C ILE A 12 18.22 2.61 -6.14
N TYR A 13 18.80 2.43 -7.32
CA TYR A 13 19.98 3.15 -7.75
C TYR A 13 19.57 4.08 -8.88
N HIS A 14 19.94 5.36 -8.77
CA HIS A 14 19.71 6.35 -9.81
C HIS A 14 20.99 7.16 -10.02
N GLY A 15 21.61 7.01 -11.19
CA GLY A 15 22.85 7.70 -11.53
C GLY A 15 22.61 9.20 -11.68
N PRO A 16 23.27 10.07 -10.88
CA PRO A 16 22.97 11.51 -10.86
C PRO A 16 23.33 12.22 -12.17
N THR A 17 24.31 11.71 -12.92
CA THR A 17 24.77 12.28 -14.20
C THR A 17 24.21 11.51 -15.40
N SER A 18 24.25 10.18 -15.34
CA SER A 18 23.78 9.31 -16.43
C SER A 18 22.25 9.25 -16.52
N GLY A 19 21.55 9.42 -15.40
CA GLY A 19 20.10 9.15 -15.31
C GLY A 19 19.77 7.65 -15.38
N ASN A 20 20.75 6.77 -15.22
CA ASN A 20 20.51 5.33 -15.25
C ASN A 20 19.82 4.90 -13.96
N LEU A 21 18.69 4.24 -14.07
CA LEU A 21 17.85 3.79 -12.96
C LEU A 21 17.85 2.26 -12.89
N LEU A 22 18.00 1.75 -11.68
CA LEU A 22 17.85 0.33 -11.34
C LEU A 22 16.96 0.22 -10.11
N ILE A 23 15.91 -0.59 -10.20
CA ILE A 23 15.07 -0.97 -9.08
C ILE A 23 15.29 -2.46 -8.82
N TYR A 24 15.56 -2.82 -7.56
CA TYR A 24 15.79 -4.20 -7.15
C TYR A 24 15.05 -4.52 -5.85
N CYS A 25 14.73 -5.81 -5.65
CA CYS A 25 14.12 -6.33 -4.43
C CYS A 25 14.87 -7.57 -3.99
N ASN A 26 15.34 -7.60 -2.74
CA ASN A 26 16.09 -8.73 -2.17
C ASN A 26 17.25 -9.18 -3.07
N ALA A 27 18.05 -8.22 -3.55
CA ALA A 27 19.17 -8.42 -4.49
C ALA A 27 18.78 -8.93 -5.90
N LYS A 28 17.50 -9.12 -6.21
CA LYS A 28 17.02 -9.41 -7.57
C LYS A 28 16.62 -8.14 -8.30
N ILE A 29 17.10 -7.96 -9.52
CA ILE A 29 16.72 -6.84 -10.39
C ILE A 29 15.25 -6.99 -10.77
N LEU A 30 14.48 -5.92 -10.57
CA LEU A 30 13.08 -5.83 -11.00
C LEU A 30 12.94 -5.02 -12.29
N LEU A 31 13.67 -3.90 -12.39
CA LEU A 31 13.57 -2.98 -13.51
C LEU A 31 14.87 -2.23 -13.73
N ILE A 32 15.23 -2.01 -14.99
CA ILE A 32 16.31 -1.13 -15.42
C ILE A 32 15.72 -0.14 -16.43
N ASP A 33 16.04 1.15 -16.30
CA ASP A 33 15.71 2.18 -17.28
C ASP A 33 16.89 3.14 -17.42
N PHE A 34 17.14 3.65 -18.62
CA PHE A 34 18.30 4.48 -18.92
C PHE A 34 17.89 5.92 -19.19
N LEU A 35 18.78 6.88 -18.90
CA LEU A 35 18.56 8.30 -19.21
C LEU A 35 17.28 8.91 -18.60
N VAL A 36 16.87 8.45 -17.41
CA VAL A 36 15.70 8.91 -16.68
C VAL A 36 15.96 10.29 -16.09
N LYS A 37 15.63 11.34 -16.84
CA LYS A 37 15.83 12.76 -16.43
C LYS A 37 14.54 13.50 -16.09
N LYS A 38 13.41 12.82 -16.12
CA LYS A 38 12.07 13.38 -15.91
C LYS A 38 11.30 12.55 -14.87
N PRO A 39 10.31 13.14 -14.19
CA PRO A 39 9.41 12.39 -13.32
C PRO A 39 8.76 11.22 -14.06
N LYS A 40 8.71 10.06 -13.41
CA LYS A 40 8.14 8.83 -13.98
C LYS A 40 7.66 7.92 -12.85
N ILE A 41 6.63 7.15 -13.14
CA ILE A 41 6.10 6.13 -12.22
C ILE A 41 6.43 4.77 -12.80
N TYR A 42 7.00 3.91 -11.97
CA TYR A 42 7.26 2.52 -12.28
C TYR A 42 6.35 1.65 -11.43
N SER A 43 5.76 0.64 -12.04
CA SER A 43 4.87 -0.30 -11.39
C SER A 43 5.40 -1.72 -11.55
N PHE A 44 5.37 -2.50 -10.49
CA PHE A 44 5.82 -3.89 -10.48
C PHE A 44 5.13 -4.66 -9.36
N PHE A 45 5.16 -5.99 -9.45
CA PHE A 45 4.66 -6.85 -8.39
C PHE A 45 5.80 -7.31 -7.47
N ILE A 46 5.56 -7.29 -6.16
CA ILE A 46 6.33 -8.05 -5.18
C ILE A 46 5.36 -9.06 -4.57
N ASN A 47 5.56 -10.35 -4.87
CA ASN A 47 4.57 -11.39 -4.61
C ASN A 47 3.21 -10.98 -5.22
N GLU A 48 2.14 -10.90 -4.41
CA GLU A 48 0.81 -10.45 -4.85
C GLU A 48 0.59 -8.93 -4.70
N GLU A 49 1.54 -8.19 -4.14
CA GLU A 49 1.43 -6.75 -3.92
C GLU A 49 1.74 -5.97 -5.19
N PHE A 50 0.83 -5.10 -5.60
CA PHE A 50 1.08 -4.14 -6.67
C PHE A 50 1.77 -2.91 -6.11
N CYS A 51 3.05 -2.76 -6.42
CA CYS A 51 3.91 -1.71 -5.91
C CYS A 51 4.18 -0.67 -6.98
N GLU A 52 4.38 0.57 -6.52
CA GLU A 52 4.77 1.68 -7.37
C GLU A 52 5.93 2.45 -6.76
N VAL A 53 6.86 2.85 -7.62
CA VAL A 53 7.94 3.79 -7.32
C VAL A 53 7.69 5.03 -8.17
N LYS A 54 7.46 6.17 -7.53
CA LYS A 54 7.39 7.45 -8.21
C LYS A 54 8.70 8.19 -8.05
N LEU A 55 9.20 8.69 -9.16
CA LEU A 55 10.28 9.65 -9.21
C LEU A 55 9.66 11.04 -9.36
N HIS A 56 9.93 11.90 -8.39
CA HIS A 56 9.60 13.32 -8.43
C HIS A 56 10.88 14.11 -8.68
N LYS A 57 10.79 15.21 -9.42
CA LYS A 57 11.93 16.10 -9.68
C LYS A 57 11.81 17.33 -8.79
N GLU A 58 12.83 17.61 -7.98
CA GLU A 58 12.89 18.78 -7.10
C GLU A 58 14.00 19.73 -7.57
N GLY A 59 13.64 20.69 -8.43
CA GLY A 59 14.63 21.62 -9.00
C GLY A 59 15.65 20.95 -9.91
N ASP A 60 16.82 21.57 -10.06
CA ASP A 60 17.86 21.07 -10.97
C ASP A 60 18.60 19.86 -10.40
N ASN A 61 18.52 18.75 -11.13
CA ASN A 61 19.19 17.47 -10.87
C ASN A 61 18.96 16.81 -9.50
N LYS A 62 17.95 17.22 -8.72
CA LYS A 62 17.52 16.47 -7.54
C LYS A 62 16.24 15.70 -7.82
N PHE A 63 16.21 14.47 -7.30
CA PHE A 63 15.06 13.59 -7.38
C PHE A 63 14.68 13.10 -6.00
N THR A 64 13.39 13.07 -5.74
CA THR A 64 12.80 12.39 -4.58
C THR A 64 12.04 11.15 -5.04
N TYR A 65 12.02 10.15 -4.17
CA TYR A 65 11.48 8.82 -4.48
C TYR A 65 10.39 8.47 -3.48
N GLU A 66 9.25 8.08 -4.00
CA GLU A 66 8.11 7.62 -3.20
C GLU A 66 7.82 6.18 -3.56
N PHE A 67 7.93 5.28 -2.57
CA PHE A 67 7.48 3.90 -2.71
C PHE A 67 6.10 3.74 -2.09
N ARG A 68 5.14 3.17 -2.83
CA ARG A 68 3.81 2.88 -2.33
C ARG A 68 3.28 1.52 -2.78
N ILE A 69 2.51 0.87 -1.92
CA ILE A 69 1.67 -0.28 -2.31
C ILE A 69 0.33 0.30 -2.76
N ASN A 70 -0.03 0.10 -4.02
CA ASN A 70 -1.28 0.63 -4.55
C ASN A 70 -2.42 -0.37 -4.36
N LYS A 71 -3.23 -0.11 -3.32
CA LYS A 71 -4.39 -0.94 -2.95
C LYS A 71 -5.66 -0.65 -3.75
N ARG A 72 -5.62 0.31 -4.69
CA ARG A 72 -6.79 0.74 -5.47
C ARG A 72 -6.87 0.13 -6.86
N VAL A 73 -5.76 -0.38 -7.38
CA VAL A 73 -5.71 -1.04 -8.68
C VAL A 73 -6.43 -2.38 -8.60
N ASP A 74 -7.10 -2.76 -9.69
CA ASP A 74 -7.86 -4.00 -9.75
C ASP A 74 -6.93 -5.22 -9.78
N THR A 75 -6.57 -5.72 -8.60
CA THR A 75 -5.75 -6.92 -8.43
C THR A 75 -6.50 -7.97 -7.61
N PRO A 76 -6.22 -9.27 -7.79
CA PRO A 76 -6.84 -10.32 -6.99
C PRO A 76 -6.69 -10.10 -5.49
N LEU A 77 -5.52 -9.61 -5.04
CA LEU A 77 -5.28 -9.30 -3.63
C LEU A 77 -6.12 -8.11 -3.15
N ASN A 78 -6.20 -7.03 -3.93
CA ASN A 78 -7.01 -5.87 -3.56
C ASN A 78 -8.51 -6.19 -3.53
N LYS A 79 -9.03 -7.07 -4.41
CA LYS A 79 -10.40 -7.61 -4.33
C LYS A 79 -10.64 -8.36 -3.02
N LYS A 80 -9.69 -9.22 -2.62
CA LYS A 80 -9.75 -9.95 -1.34
C LYS A 80 -9.74 -8.99 -0.15
N ARG A 81 -8.99 -7.89 -0.22
CA ARG A 81 -8.96 -6.85 0.83
C ARG A 81 -10.28 -6.11 0.93
N ALA A 82 -10.81 -5.62 -0.18
CA ALA A 82 -12.08 -4.89 -0.21
C ALA A 82 -13.24 -5.73 0.35
N THR A 83 -13.30 -7.02 -0.01
CA THR A 83 -14.34 -7.94 0.52
C THR A 83 -14.19 -8.19 2.02
N ARG A 84 -12.96 -8.26 2.56
CA ARG A 84 -12.72 -8.34 4.01
C ARG A 84 -13.13 -7.06 4.74
N GLU A 85 -12.79 -5.89 4.18
CA GLU A 85 -13.15 -4.59 4.77
C GLU A 85 -14.67 -4.41 4.88
N VAL A 86 -15.42 -4.75 3.82
CA VAL A 86 -16.89 -4.72 3.84
C VAL A 86 -17.44 -5.64 4.94
N ARG A 87 -16.87 -6.84 5.09
CA ARG A 87 -17.28 -7.79 6.13
C ARG A 87 -17.00 -7.27 7.54
N TYR A 88 -15.83 -6.67 7.77
CA TYR A 88 -15.49 -6.10 9.07
C TYR A 88 -16.34 -4.88 9.39
N MET A 89 -16.63 -4.03 8.42
CA MET A 89 -17.55 -2.90 8.60
C MET A 89 -18.93 -3.40 9.05
N PHE A 90 -19.46 -4.46 8.43
CA PHE A 90 -20.71 -5.07 8.84
C PHE A 90 -20.65 -5.59 10.29
N TYR A 91 -19.61 -6.35 10.65
CA TYR A 91 -19.44 -6.84 12.02
C TYR A 91 -19.33 -5.72 13.05
N THR A 92 -18.61 -4.64 12.74
CA THR A 92 -18.50 -3.46 13.61
C THR A 92 -19.86 -2.80 13.82
N ILE A 93 -20.68 -2.66 12.77
CA ILE A 93 -22.03 -2.08 12.88
C ILE A 93 -22.92 -2.97 13.76
N VAL A 94 -22.91 -4.28 13.54
CA VAL A 94 -23.70 -5.23 14.34
C VAL A 94 -23.28 -5.19 15.81
N LEU A 95 -21.98 -5.22 16.09
CA LEU A 95 -21.44 -5.17 17.44
C LEU A 95 -21.80 -3.85 18.15
N LEU A 96 -21.74 -2.72 17.43
CA LEU A 96 -22.13 -1.42 17.93
C LEU A 96 -23.64 -1.35 18.25
N ALA A 97 -24.48 -1.93 17.39
CA ALA A 97 -25.93 -2.03 17.64
C ALA A 97 -26.25 -2.88 18.87
N LEU A 98 -25.59 -4.03 19.02
CA LEU A 98 -25.74 -4.89 20.21
C LEU A 98 -25.28 -4.19 21.49
N PHE A 99 -24.18 -3.42 21.42
CA PHE A 99 -23.70 -2.63 22.54
C PHE A 99 -24.73 -1.59 23.01
N PHE A 100 -25.33 -0.83 22.08
CA PHE A 100 -26.37 0.14 22.43
C PHE A 100 -27.64 -0.52 22.96
N LEU A 101 -28.05 -1.66 22.40
CA LEU A 101 -29.17 -2.44 22.92
C LEU A 101 -28.91 -2.89 24.37
N PHE A 102 -27.73 -3.44 24.63
CA PHE A 102 -27.32 -3.87 25.96
C PHE A 102 -27.34 -2.72 26.98
N VAL A 103 -26.76 -1.58 26.62
CA VAL A 103 -26.78 -0.37 27.46
C VAL A 103 -28.22 0.10 27.71
N GLY A 104 -29.07 0.10 26.69
CA GLY A 104 -30.48 0.47 26.80
C GLY A 104 -31.27 -0.44 27.75
N VAL A 105 -31.04 -1.76 27.68
CA VAL A 105 -31.66 -2.73 28.60
C VAL A 105 -31.22 -2.49 30.05
N ILE A 106 -29.93 -2.26 30.28
CA ILE A 106 -29.43 -1.94 31.63
C ILE A 106 -30.08 -0.67 32.16
N LEU A 107 -30.14 0.41 31.37
CA LEU A 107 -30.75 1.66 31.78
C LEU A 107 -32.23 1.51 32.10
N TYR A 108 -32.97 0.74 31.31
CA TYR A 108 -34.37 0.44 31.57
C TYR A 108 -34.54 -0.27 32.92
N LEU A 109 -33.77 -1.34 33.16
CA LEU A 109 -33.82 -2.10 34.41
C LEU A 109 -33.42 -1.31 35.66
N VAL A 110 -32.61 -0.26 35.53
CA VAL A 110 -32.20 0.60 36.65
C VAL A 110 -33.27 1.66 36.96
N LEU A 111 -34.04 2.10 35.96
CA LEU A 111 -35.02 3.17 36.08
C LEU A 111 -36.45 2.71 36.39
N THR A 112 -36.75 1.42 36.23
CA THR A 112 -38.03 0.78 36.59
C THR A 112 -37.87 -0.09 37.82
#